data_AF-A0A3B8R169-F1
#
_entry.id   AF-A0A3B8R169-F1
#
_cell.length_a   1.000
_cell.length_b   1.000
_cell.length_c   1.000
_cell.angle_alpha   90.00
_cell.angle_beta   90.00
_cell.angle_gamma   90.00
#
_symmetry.space_group_name_H-M   'P 1'
#
loop_
_entity.id
_entity.type
_entity.pdbx_description
1 polymer ?
#
loop_
_entity_poly.entity_id
_entity_poly.type
_entity_poly.pdbx_seq_one_letter_code
_entity_poly.pdbx_strand_id
1 'polypeptide(L)'
;MRFFNIYFFTALLLVVSAESYAITDSERAVLIRLHHELELSRSMIDEAEKAANPQDRQHIQYPQLKNDLNKILQGIADAVASERREPRSLSPINGDYQ
;
A
#
# COMPACT_ATOMS: atom_id res chain seq x y z
N MET A 1 -17.42 0.65 -36.61
CA MET A 1 -16.28 0.33 -35.72
C MET A 1 -15.73 1.52 -34.91
N ARG A 2 -15.74 2.77 -35.42
CA ARG A 2 -15.26 3.95 -34.65
C ARG A 2 -16.04 4.24 -33.36
N PHE A 3 -17.37 4.11 -33.38
CA PHE A 3 -18.20 4.33 -32.19
C PHE A 3 -17.95 3.31 -31.08
N PHE A 4 -17.77 2.04 -31.44
CA PHE A 4 -17.45 0.97 -30.48
C PHE A 4 -16.15 1.25 -29.73
N ASN A 5 -15.11 1.70 -30.44
CA ASN A 5 -13.84 2.08 -29.81
C ASN A 5 -13.99 3.29 -28.88
N ILE A 6 -14.80 4.28 -29.25
CA ILE A 6 -15.06 5.45 -28.39
C ILE A 6 -15.76 5.04 -27.09
N TYR A 7 -16.81 4.22 -27.17
CA TYR A 7 -17.51 3.74 -25.98
C TYR A 7 -16.61 2.86 -25.09
N PHE A 8 -15.79 2.02 -25.70
CA PHE A 8 -14.82 1.19 -24.99
C PHE A 8 -13.78 2.05 -24.26
N PHE A 9 -13.20 3.06 -24.92
CA PHE A 9 -12.24 3.97 -24.30
C PHE A 9 -12.87 4.81 -23.19
N THR A 10 -14.11 5.28 -23.35
CA THR A 10 -14.81 6.03 -22.28
C THR A 10 -15.14 5.16 -21.08
N ALA A 11 -15.51 3.89 -21.29
CA ALA A 11 -15.75 2.95 -20.20
C ALA A 11 -14.45 2.63 -19.44
N LEU A 12 -13.34 2.49 -20.16
CA LEU A 12 -12.02 2.28 -19.56
C LEU A 12 -11.59 3.48 -18.70
N LEU A 13 -11.84 4.71 -19.16
CA LEU A 13 -11.50 5.94 -18.43
C LEU A 13 -12.30 6.10 -17.13
N LEU A 14 -13.58 5.72 -17.12
CA LEU A 14 -14.41 5.71 -15.91
C LEU A 14 -13.94 4.69 -14.87
N VAL A 15 -13.48 3.51 -15.29
CA VAL A 15 -12.93 2.49 -14.38
C VAL A 15 -11.64 2.94 -13.70
N VAL A 16 -10.82 3.75 -14.39
CA VAL A 16 -9.55 4.26 -13.84
C VAL A 16 -9.77 5.52 -12.96
N SER A 17 -10.98 6.08 -12.93
CA SER A 17 -11.35 7.23 -12.11
C SER A 17 -11.62 6.84 -10.65
N ALA A 18 -10.75 6.03 -10.04
CA ALA A 18 -10.83 5.76 -8.62
C ALA A 18 -10.56 7.06 -7.85
N GLU A 19 -11.51 7.46 -7.00
CA GLU A 19 -11.35 8.63 -6.13
C GLU A 19 -10.15 8.42 -5.21
N SER A 20 -9.10 9.23 -5.37
CA SER A 20 -7.94 9.22 -4.50
C SER A 20 -8.28 9.97 -3.21
N TYR A 21 -8.90 9.28 -2.25
CA TYR A 21 -9.09 9.83 -0.92
C TYR A 21 -7.73 9.99 -0.22
N ALA A 22 -7.53 11.12 0.44
CA ALA A 22 -6.36 11.31 1.30
C ALA A 22 -6.51 10.39 2.52
N ILE A 23 -5.43 9.65 2.85
CA ILE A 23 -5.37 8.86 4.09
C ILE A 23 -5.70 9.77 5.27
N THR A 24 -6.71 9.36 6.04
CA THR A 24 -7.11 10.09 7.25
C THR A 24 -6.12 9.81 8.40
N ASP A 25 -6.02 10.70 9.39
CA ASP A 25 -5.11 10.48 10.53
C ASP A 25 -5.47 9.22 11.34
N SER A 26 -6.77 8.90 11.42
CA SER A 26 -7.26 7.67 12.05
C SER A 26 -6.86 6.43 11.27
N GLU A 27 -7.03 6.44 9.94
CA GLU A 27 -6.60 5.36 9.06
C GLU A 27 -5.08 5.13 9.14
N ARG A 28 -4.30 6.21 9.10
CA ARG A 28 -2.84 6.17 9.30
C ARG A 28 -2.46 5.51 10.62
N ALA A 29 -3.13 5.87 11.72
CA ALA A 29 -2.85 5.29 13.03
C ALA A 29 -3.15 3.78 13.07
N VAL A 30 -4.24 3.34 12.43
CA VAL A 30 -4.57 1.92 12.30
C VAL A 30 -3.53 1.19 11.46
N LEU A 31 -3.08 1.77 10.35
CA LEU A 31 -2.03 1.17 9.50
C LEU A 31 -0.69 1.05 10.23
N ILE A 32 -0.29 2.04 11.01
CA ILE A 32 0.93 1.97 11.84
C ILE A 32 0.81 0.83 12.87
N ARG A 33 -0.35 0.69 13.52
CA ARG A 33 -0.58 -0.43 14.45
C ARG A 33 -0.49 -1.77 13.73
N LEU A 34 -1.17 -1.91 12.58
CA LEU A 34 -1.14 -3.12 11.77
C LEU A 34 0.29 -3.50 11.37
N HIS A 35 1.09 -2.53 10.95
CA HIS A 35 2.51 -2.75 10.63
C HIS A 35 3.26 -3.35 11.83
N HIS A 36 3.05 -2.82 13.03
CA HIS A 36 3.71 -3.34 14.23
C HIS A 36 3.26 -4.77 14.58
N GLU A 37 1.96 -5.07 14.47
CA GLU A 37 1.44 -6.42 14.71
C GLU A 37 1.98 -7.45 13.71
N LEU A 38 2.16 -7.05 12.45
CA LEU A 38 2.75 -7.91 11.42
C LEU A 38 4.25 -8.13 11.64
N GLU A 39 4.99 -7.15 12.15
CA GLU A 39 6.38 -7.35 12.60
C GLU A 39 6.49 -8.37 13.73
N LEU A 40 5.56 -8.35 14.70
CA LEU A 40 5.50 -9.39 15.74
C LEU A 40 5.16 -10.76 15.15
N SER A 41 4.30 -10.82 14.13
CA SER A 41 3.98 -12.06 13.43
C SER A 41 5.21 -12.64 12.71
N ARG A 42 6.14 -11.80 12.26
CA ARG A 42 7.40 -12.23 11.64
C ARG A 42 8.25 -13.06 12.59
N SER A 43 8.35 -12.68 13.87
CA SER A 43 9.10 -13.46 14.85
C SER A 43 8.42 -14.80 15.16
N MET A 44 7.08 -14.87 15.12
CA MET A 44 6.35 -16.14 15.26
C MET A 44 6.63 -17.08 14.09
N ILE A 45 6.76 -16.55 12.87
CA ILE A 45 7.16 -17.32 11.69
C ILE A 45 8.59 -17.86 11.85
N ASP A 46 9.52 -17.07 12.40
CA ASP A 46 10.89 -17.53 12.69
C ASP A 46 10.90 -18.66 13.73
N GLU A 47 10.05 -18.58 14.75
CA GLU A 47 9.90 -19.65 15.74
C GLU A 47 9.31 -20.92 15.12
N ALA A 48 8.27 -20.77 14.29
CA ALA A 48 7.65 -21.89 13.57
C ALA A 48 8.64 -22.57 12.60
N GLU A 49 9.50 -21.81 11.91
CA GLU A 49 10.54 -22.36 11.06
C GLU A 49 11.56 -23.18 11.85
N LYS A 50 11.97 -22.70 13.03
CA LYS A 50 12.90 -23.43 13.91
C LYS A 50 12.28 -24.70 14.49
N ALA A 51 10.98 -24.69 14.74
CA ALA A 51 10.24 -25.84 15.26
C ALA A 51 9.84 -26.85 14.17
N ALA A 52 10.03 -26.53 12.89
CA ALA A 52 9.60 -27.36 11.79
C ALA A 52 10.36 -28.69 11.73
N ASN A 53 9.63 -29.80 11.58
CA ASN A 53 10.22 -31.11 11.43
C ASN A 53 10.59 -31.37 9.96
N PRO A 54 11.87 -31.63 9.63
CA PRO A 54 12.28 -31.90 8.25
C PRO A 54 11.67 -33.20 7.69
N GLN A 55 11.18 -34.11 8.54
CA GLN A 55 10.55 -35.37 8.13
C GLN A 55 9.05 -35.25 7.84
N ASP A 56 8.44 -34.06 8.00
CA ASP A 56 7.03 -33.88 7.70
C ASP A 56 6.74 -34.04 6.21
N ARG A 57 5.59 -34.61 5.87
CA ARG A 57 5.19 -34.83 4.46
C ARG A 57 4.88 -33.53 3.72
N GLN A 58 4.50 -32.48 4.45
CA GLN A 58 4.22 -31.16 3.90
C GLN A 58 5.17 -30.15 4.54
N HIS A 59 6.03 -29.55 3.72
CA HIS A 59 6.92 -28.49 4.17
C HIS A 59 6.32 -27.13 3.88
N ILE A 60 6.32 -26.25 4.88
CA ILE A 60 6.00 -24.85 4.69
C ILE A 60 7.20 -24.16 4.03
N GLN A 61 6.95 -23.39 2.97
CA GLN A 61 7.96 -22.59 2.29
C GLN A 61 8.21 -21.29 3.07
N TYR A 62 8.82 -21.40 4.24
CA TYR A 62 9.10 -20.27 5.14
C TYR A 62 9.82 -19.10 4.46
N PRO A 63 10.81 -19.29 3.56
CA PRO A 63 11.43 -18.17 2.85
C PRO A 63 10.43 -17.37 2.00
N GLN A 64 9.50 -18.06 1.31
CA GLN A 64 8.47 -17.40 0.51
C GLN A 64 7.47 -16.67 1.41
N LEU A 65 7.02 -17.31 2.50
CA LEU A 65 6.10 -16.71 3.46
C LEU A 65 6.67 -15.42 4.07
N LYS A 66 7.95 -15.43 4.45
CA LYS A 66 8.63 -14.23 4.96
C LYS A 66 8.74 -13.14 3.90
N ASN A 67 9.04 -13.51 2.65
CA ASN A 67 9.12 -12.55 1.56
C ASN A 67 7.75 -11.88 1.30
N ASP A 68 6.67 -12.66 1.31
CA ASP A 68 5.33 -12.12 1.11
C ASP A 68 4.90 -11.22 2.27
N LEU A 69 5.23 -11.58 3.52
CA LEU A 69 5.02 -10.71 4.68
C LEU A 69 5.81 -9.39 4.55
N ASN A 70 7.07 -9.45 4.11
CA ASN A 70 7.89 -8.26 3.90
C ASN A 70 7.28 -7.32 2.85
N LYS A 71 6.69 -7.86 1.77
CA LYS A 71 6.00 -7.05 0.76
C LYS A 71 4.78 -6.33 1.35
N ILE A 72 4.03 -7.01 2.24
CA ILE A 72 2.88 -6.40 2.92
C ILE A 72 3.35 -5.27 3.85
N LEU A 73 4.38 -5.53 4.67
CA LEU A 73 4.99 -4.53 5.54
C LEU A 73 5.46 -3.30 4.76
N GLN A 74 6.16 -3.53 3.64
CA GLN A 74 6.61 -2.47 2.74
C GLN A 74 5.43 -1.68 2.16
N GLY A 75 4.38 -2.36 1.68
CA GLY A 75 3.20 -1.70 1.14
C GLY A 75 2.48 -0.81 2.17
N ILE A 76 2.42 -1.25 3.43
CA ILE A 76 1.87 -0.44 4.53
C ILE A 76 2.78 0.75 4.82
N ALA A 77 4.10 0.54 4.88
CA ALA A 77 5.07 1.60 5.09
C ALA A 77 4.99 2.67 3.98
N ASP A 78 4.84 2.26 2.72
CA ASP A 78 4.68 3.15 1.57
C ASP A 78 3.36 3.91 1.63
N ALA A 79 2.26 3.24 2.01
CA ALA A 79 0.95 3.88 2.17
C ALA A 79 0.97 4.94 3.29
N VAL A 80 1.64 4.65 4.41
CA VAL A 80 1.85 5.62 5.49
C VAL A 80 2.84 6.71 5.04
N ALA A 81 3.91 6.39 4.30
CA ALA A 81 4.89 7.37 3.86
C ALA A 81 4.36 8.32 2.77
N SER A 82 3.29 7.95 2.06
CA SER A 82 2.60 8.82 1.11
C SER A 82 2.11 10.09 1.83
N GLU A 83 2.94 11.13 1.75
CA GLU A 83 2.74 12.43 2.36
C GLU A 83 1.41 13.05 1.90
N ARG A 84 0.74 13.76 2.81
CA ARG A 84 -0.34 14.68 2.40
C ARG A 84 0.28 15.64 1.39
N ARG A 85 -0.20 15.66 0.14
CA ARG A 85 0.03 16.79 -0.74
C ARG A 85 -0.73 17.98 -0.15
N GLU A 86 -0.17 18.62 0.88
CA GLU A 86 -0.69 19.91 1.29
C GLU A 86 -0.57 20.87 0.11
N PRO A 87 -1.54 21.78 -0.09
CA PRO A 87 -1.40 22.82 -1.10
C PRO A 87 -0.07 23.53 -0.87
N ARG A 88 0.82 23.56 -1.87
CA ARG A 88 2.04 24.36 -1.77
C ARG A 88 1.62 25.77 -1.42
N SER A 89 2.12 26.30 -0.30
CA SER A 89 1.95 27.71 0.03
C SER A 89 2.56 28.53 -1.11
N LEU A 90 1.72 29.11 -1.95
CA LEU A 90 2.16 29.99 -3.03
C LEU A 90 2.53 31.33 -2.40
N SER A 91 3.68 31.89 -2.78
CA SER A 91 4.00 33.27 -2.41
C SER A 91 2.89 34.20 -2.92
N PRO A 92 2.49 35.22 -2.15
CA PRO A 92 1.48 36.18 -2.58
C PRO A 92 1.87 36.79 -3.94
N ILE A 93 0.95 36.78 -4.90
CA ILE A 93 1.16 37.47 -6.18
C ILE A 93 1.05 38.97 -5.89
N ASN A 94 2.17 39.69 -5.94
CA ASN A 94 2.17 41.16 -5.92
C ASN A 94 1.63 41.66 -7.25
N GLY A 95 0.39 42.15 -7.25
CA GLY A 95 -0.32 42.64 -8.42
C GLY A 95 0.02 44.08 -8.78
N ASP A 96 1.30 44.39 -9.01
CA ASP A 96 1.70 45.67 -9.61
C ASP A 96 1.55 45.56 -11.13
N TYR A 97 0.31 45.67 -11.60
CA TYR A 97 0.02 45.88 -13.02
C TYR A 97 0.18 47.37 -13.31
N GLN A 98 1.17 47.74 -14.11
CA GLN A 98 1.33 49.10 -14.66
C GLN A 98 0.39 49.34 -15.84
#